data_AF-A0A349K2Q9-F1
#
_entry.id   AF-A0A349K2Q9-F1
#
_cell.length_a   1.000
_cell.length_b   1.000
_cell.length_c   1.000
_cell.angle_alpha   90.00
_cell.angle_beta   90.00
_cell.angle_gamma   90.00
#
_symmetry.space_group_name_H-M   'P 1'
#
loop_
_entity.id
_entity.type
_entity.pdbx_description
1 polymer ?
#
loop_
_entity_poly.entity_id
_entity_poly.type
_entity_poly.pdbx_seq_one_letter_code
_entity_poly.pdbx_strand_id
1 'polypeptide(L)'
;RITPPYHPEQQDDLMEVAPDFGDSECLTRFTDQAIKWIASVADDARRGEPFFLYLPLTSPHKPVIPLEQFRGQGEAGAYGEFMIETDWHLGRLLSLLDRENLAENTIVIYTSDNGPENTWKQRIQKFGHHSSGPYREGKRSIYEGGHRVPFFLRWPARVRPGSRWAEPICQTDLLATFAAILNKPLPARSGEDSISFHRAWSGPKANHPSRPPVIHHAANGRFAIRAGKWKLVMEGTKKAENRELYDLHLDPGEKNNVLANHGEVEKTLLARLSGIVTSGTTRDEVASKNDTPLWADLVWLPR
;
A
#
# COMPACT_ATOMS: atom_id res chain seq x y z
N ARG A 1 15.01 17.38 17.29
CA ARG A 1 14.29 16.21 17.83
C ARG A 1 13.26 16.80 18.77
N ILE A 2 11.99 16.62 18.44
CA ILE A 2 10.85 17.20 19.15
C ILE A 2 10.58 16.21 20.28
N THR A 3 11.01 16.56 21.49
CA THR A 3 10.66 15.79 22.70
C THR A 3 10.31 16.84 23.75
N PRO A 4 9.24 16.63 24.54
CA PRO A 4 8.82 17.59 25.57
C PRO A 4 9.96 17.96 26.55
N PRO A 5 9.89 19.14 27.19
CA PRO A 5 8.82 20.12 27.08
C PRO A 5 8.93 20.99 25.82
N TYR A 6 7.81 21.25 25.17
CA TYR A 6 7.71 22.26 24.10
C TYR A 6 7.81 23.65 24.70
N HIS A 7 8.55 24.54 24.05
CA HIS A 7 8.53 25.95 24.43
C HIS A 7 7.11 26.49 24.19
N PRO A 8 6.46 27.12 25.18
CA PRO A 8 5.10 27.66 25.04
C PRO A 8 5.02 28.86 24.10
N GLU A 9 6.16 29.43 23.69
CA GLU A 9 6.21 30.58 22.80
C GLU A 9 6.16 30.11 21.34
N GLN A 10 5.02 30.35 20.69
CA GLN A 10 4.89 30.26 19.23
C GLN A 10 5.93 31.19 18.59
N GLN A 11 6.92 30.62 17.92
CA GLN A 11 7.66 31.35 16.90
C GLN A 11 6.92 31.18 15.57
N ASP A 12 6.84 32.25 14.77
CA ASP A 12 6.05 32.32 13.52
C ASP A 12 6.41 31.23 12.47
N ASP A 13 7.51 30.50 12.65
CA ASP A 13 8.01 29.44 11.76
C ASP A 13 7.95 28.01 12.34
N LEU A 14 7.33 27.79 13.51
CA LEU A 14 7.25 26.46 14.14
C LEU A 14 5.86 25.82 13.96
N MET A 15 5.84 24.54 13.59
CA MET A 15 4.61 23.74 13.54
C MET A 15 3.92 23.74 14.91
N GLU A 16 2.61 23.92 14.92
CA GLU A 16 1.79 23.73 16.13
C GLU A 16 1.93 22.28 16.62
N VAL A 17 2.34 22.10 17.87
CA VAL A 17 2.45 20.80 18.53
C VAL A 17 1.53 20.80 19.73
N ALA A 18 0.69 19.75 19.86
CA ALA A 18 -0.19 19.62 21.01
C ALA A 18 0.61 19.55 22.31
N PRO A 19 0.17 20.21 23.41
CA PRO A 19 0.92 20.24 24.68
C PRO A 19 1.22 18.85 25.26
N ASP A 20 0.39 17.86 24.94
CA ASP A 20 0.51 16.46 25.35
C ASP A 20 1.07 15.54 24.26
N PHE A 21 1.64 16.10 23.19
CA PHE A 21 2.22 15.30 22.11
C PHE A 21 3.48 14.55 22.58
N GLY A 22 3.42 13.22 22.50
CA GLY A 22 4.57 12.34 22.64
C GLY A 22 4.67 11.40 21.43
N ASP A 23 5.81 11.42 20.74
CA ASP A 23 6.04 10.59 19.54
C ASP A 23 5.74 9.09 19.79
N SER A 24 6.23 8.55 20.90
CA SER A 24 6.04 7.13 21.26
C SER A 24 4.60 6.78 21.61
N GLU A 25 3.74 7.76 21.90
CA GLU A 25 2.35 7.52 22.28
C GLU A 25 1.40 7.55 21.09
N CYS A 26 1.86 7.95 19.90
CA CYS A 26 1.01 8.16 18.74
C CYS A 26 0.20 6.91 18.36
N LEU A 27 0.83 5.73 18.34
CA LEU A 27 0.14 4.47 18.04
C LEU A 27 -0.94 4.16 19.07
N THR A 28 -0.61 4.34 20.35
CA THR A 28 -1.54 4.12 21.46
C THR A 28 -2.71 5.07 21.37
N ARG A 29 -2.48 6.36 21.19
CA ARG A 29 -3.53 7.38 21.08
C ARG A 29 -4.46 7.09 19.90
N PHE A 30 -3.93 6.80 18.71
CA PHE A 30 -4.75 6.47 17.55
C PHE A 30 -5.56 5.18 17.75
N THR A 31 -4.95 4.15 18.34
CA THR A 31 -5.63 2.90 18.67
C THR A 31 -6.73 3.11 19.71
N ASP A 32 -6.47 3.87 20.77
CA ASP A 32 -7.40 4.13 21.85
C ASP A 32 -8.60 4.94 21.36
N GLN A 33 -8.39 5.95 20.51
CA GLN A 33 -9.47 6.71 19.89
C GLN A 33 -10.29 5.83 18.93
N ALA A 34 -9.64 4.98 18.14
CA ALA A 34 -10.34 4.00 17.29
C ALA A 34 -11.19 3.03 18.12
N ILE A 35 -10.65 2.49 19.21
CA ILE A 35 -11.37 1.59 20.12
C ILE A 35 -12.57 2.30 20.75
N LYS A 36 -12.36 3.51 21.27
CA LYS A 36 -13.41 4.33 21.88
C LYS A 36 -14.53 4.62 20.88
N TRP A 37 -14.17 4.98 19.65
CA TRP A 37 -15.13 5.29 18.61
C TRP A 37 -15.91 4.05 18.15
N ILE A 38 -15.23 2.93 17.86
CA ILE A 38 -15.89 1.66 17.49
C ILE A 38 -16.87 1.24 18.59
N ALA A 39 -16.46 1.31 19.87
CA ALA A 39 -17.33 0.99 21.00
C ALA A 39 -18.57 1.91 21.05
N SER A 40 -18.43 3.20 20.72
CA SER A 40 -19.54 4.16 20.71
C SER A 40 -20.59 3.90 19.62
N VAL A 41 -20.20 3.24 18.53
CA VAL A 41 -21.10 2.90 17.41
C VAL A 41 -21.49 1.41 17.39
N ALA A 42 -21.05 0.63 18.37
CA ALA A 42 -21.20 -0.82 18.36
C ALA A 42 -22.67 -1.27 18.42
N ASP A 43 -23.51 -0.54 19.15
CA ASP A 43 -24.94 -0.82 19.24
C ASP A 43 -25.67 -0.59 17.91
N ASP A 44 -25.37 0.52 17.22
CA ASP A 44 -25.90 0.82 15.89
C ASP A 44 -25.42 -0.22 14.87
N ALA A 45 -24.14 -0.59 14.94
CA ALA A 45 -23.55 -1.61 14.09
C ALA A 45 -24.21 -2.98 14.25
N ARG A 46 -24.51 -3.39 15.49
CA ARG A 46 -25.27 -4.63 15.76
C ARG A 46 -26.71 -4.57 15.24
N ARG A 47 -27.31 -3.37 15.13
CA ARG A 47 -28.62 -3.15 14.50
C ARG A 47 -28.56 -3.05 12.97
N GLY A 48 -27.37 -3.12 12.38
CA GLY A 48 -27.16 -3.12 10.93
C GLY A 48 -26.76 -1.77 10.35
N GLU A 49 -26.48 -0.75 11.16
CA GLU A 49 -25.91 0.50 10.65
C GLU A 49 -24.41 0.32 10.37
N PRO A 50 -23.96 0.45 9.11
CA PRO A 50 -22.57 0.21 8.77
C PRO A 50 -21.68 1.35 9.29
N PHE A 51 -20.45 1.00 9.69
CA PHE A 51 -19.40 1.97 10.00
C PHE A 51 -18.19 1.80 9.06
N PHE A 52 -17.41 2.87 8.90
CA PHE A 52 -16.15 2.86 8.18
C PHE A 52 -15.09 3.58 9.01
N LEU A 53 -13.95 2.90 9.23
CA LEU A 53 -12.79 3.46 9.92
C LEU A 53 -11.57 3.39 9.01
N TYR A 54 -10.96 4.54 8.76
CA TYR A 54 -9.61 4.63 8.23
C TYR A 54 -8.64 4.96 9.37
N LEU A 55 -7.72 4.04 9.65
CA LEU A 55 -6.76 4.17 10.76
C LEU A 55 -5.32 4.13 10.22
N PRO A 56 -4.74 5.30 9.88
CA PRO A 56 -3.35 5.39 9.43
C PRO A 56 -2.40 5.34 10.63
N LEU A 57 -2.02 4.13 11.05
CA LEU A 57 -1.00 3.95 12.08
C LEU A 57 0.32 4.61 11.63
N THR A 58 1.00 5.31 12.54
CA THR A 58 2.23 6.04 12.21
C THR A 58 3.45 5.12 12.11
N SER A 59 3.34 3.88 12.57
CA SER A 59 4.40 2.89 12.44
C SER A 59 4.53 2.35 11.01
N PRO A 60 5.73 1.93 10.59
CA PRO A 60 7.00 2.07 11.30
C PRO A 60 7.77 3.33 10.83
N HIS A 61 7.07 4.42 10.52
CA HIS A 61 7.73 5.65 10.06
C HIS A 61 8.66 6.21 11.13
N LYS A 62 9.66 6.99 10.69
CA LYS A 62 10.57 7.66 11.62
C LYS A 62 9.85 8.81 12.35
N PRO A 63 10.26 9.12 13.59
CA PRO A 63 11.25 8.40 14.39
C PRO A 63 10.69 7.04 14.88
N VAL A 64 11.54 6.01 14.87
CA VAL A 64 11.16 4.66 15.32
C VAL A 64 11.40 4.56 16.82
N ILE A 65 10.35 4.78 17.62
CA ILE A 65 10.43 4.89 19.08
C ILE A 65 9.33 4.01 19.69
N PRO A 66 9.58 2.70 19.85
CA PRO A 66 8.62 1.82 20.51
C PRO A 66 8.43 2.22 21.99
N LEU A 67 7.25 1.95 22.52
CA LEU A 67 6.97 2.07 23.95
C LEU A 67 7.96 1.23 24.76
N GLU A 68 8.23 1.68 25.99
CA GLU A 68 9.22 1.06 26.87
C GLU A 68 8.99 -0.44 27.05
N GLN A 69 7.73 -0.87 27.20
CA GLN A 69 7.37 -2.28 27.37
C GLN A 69 7.81 -3.17 26.19
N PHE A 70 7.93 -2.67 24.97
CA PHE A 70 8.31 -3.45 23.78
C PHE A 70 9.83 -3.47 23.52
N ARG A 71 10.60 -2.67 24.25
CA ARG A 71 12.06 -2.60 24.06
C ARG A 71 12.70 -3.93 24.43
N GLY A 72 13.62 -4.39 23.59
CA GLY A 72 14.31 -5.68 23.73
C GLY A 72 13.52 -6.90 23.27
N GLN A 73 12.27 -6.75 22.80
CA GLN A 73 11.45 -7.89 22.35
C GLN A 73 11.67 -8.28 20.88
N GLY A 74 12.36 -7.45 20.09
CA GLY A 74 12.51 -7.64 18.64
C GLY A 74 13.94 -7.97 18.19
N GLU A 75 14.06 -8.76 17.13
CA GLU A 75 15.35 -9.17 16.55
C GLU A 75 15.93 -8.16 15.53
N ALA A 76 15.19 -7.11 15.20
CA ALA A 76 15.59 -6.07 14.24
C ALA A 76 15.81 -4.69 14.91
N GLY A 77 16.23 -4.70 16.17
CA GLY A 77 16.34 -3.52 17.03
C GLY A 77 15.00 -2.79 17.19
N ALA A 78 15.06 -1.47 17.43
CA ALA A 78 13.87 -0.64 17.62
C ALA A 78 12.82 -0.75 16.50
N TYR A 79 13.23 -1.09 15.27
CA TYR A 79 12.28 -1.35 14.19
C TYR A 79 11.46 -2.62 14.41
N GLY A 80 12.12 -3.71 14.80
CA GLY A 80 11.42 -4.97 15.11
C GLY A 80 10.48 -4.79 16.30
N GLU A 81 10.94 -4.11 17.35
CA GLU A 81 10.14 -3.76 18.52
C GLU A 81 8.92 -2.90 18.16
N PHE A 82 9.07 -1.92 17.25
CA PHE A 82 7.95 -1.09 16.80
C PHE A 82 6.96 -1.85 15.92
N MET A 83 7.43 -2.86 15.18
CA MET A 83 6.53 -3.78 14.48
C MET A 83 5.76 -4.69 15.44
N ILE A 84 6.38 -5.15 16.53
CA ILE A 84 5.70 -5.91 17.60
C ILE A 84 4.63 -5.04 18.27
N GLU A 85 4.96 -3.78 18.58
CA GLU A 85 3.98 -2.82 19.11
C GLU A 85 2.81 -2.61 18.15
N THR A 86 3.09 -2.48 16.85
CA THR A 86 2.07 -2.36 15.81
C THR A 86 1.13 -3.56 15.81
N ASP A 87 1.70 -4.77 15.82
CA ASP A 87 0.95 -6.03 15.88
C ASP A 87 0.09 -6.12 17.15
N TRP A 88 0.64 -5.72 18.30
CA TRP A 88 -0.10 -5.65 19.56
C TRP A 88 -1.31 -4.71 19.47
N HIS A 89 -1.15 -3.51 18.90
CA HIS A 89 -2.25 -2.56 18.70
C HIS A 89 -3.32 -3.09 17.74
N LEU A 90 -2.93 -3.78 16.66
CA LEU A 90 -3.88 -4.47 15.79
C LEU A 90 -4.65 -5.55 16.56
N GLY A 91 -3.96 -6.33 17.40
CA GLY A 91 -4.59 -7.33 18.27
C GLY A 91 -5.65 -6.74 19.20
N ARG A 92 -5.43 -5.53 19.73
CA ARG A 92 -6.43 -4.81 20.56
C ARG A 92 -7.69 -4.46 19.77
N LEU A 93 -7.56 -4.00 18.53
CA LEU A 93 -8.70 -3.69 17.66
C LEU A 93 -9.48 -4.95 17.29
N LEU A 94 -8.77 -6.04 16.95
CA LEU A 94 -9.40 -7.33 16.65
C LEU A 94 -10.16 -7.88 17.88
N SER A 95 -9.54 -7.81 19.06
CA SER A 95 -10.17 -8.24 20.32
C SER A 95 -11.41 -7.43 20.66
N LEU A 96 -11.42 -6.12 20.35
CA LEU A 96 -12.62 -5.29 20.48
C LEU A 96 -13.74 -5.79 19.57
N LEU A 97 -13.47 -6.04 18.29
CA LEU A 97 -14.49 -6.53 17.35
C LEU A 97 -15.07 -7.87 17.81
N ASP A 98 -14.26 -8.77 18.37
CA ASP A 98 -14.72 -10.04 18.91
C ASP A 98 -15.58 -9.82 20.17
N ARG A 99 -15.13 -8.99 21.12
CA ARG A 99 -15.89 -8.66 22.36
C ARG A 99 -17.24 -8.02 22.07
N GLU A 100 -17.30 -7.13 21.08
CA GLU A 100 -18.52 -6.43 20.70
C GLU A 100 -19.43 -7.26 19.77
N ASN A 101 -19.06 -8.51 19.45
CA ASN A 101 -19.77 -9.38 18.50
C ASN A 101 -19.91 -8.74 17.10
N LEU A 102 -18.94 -7.95 16.68
CA LEU A 102 -18.91 -7.27 15.37
C LEU A 102 -18.03 -8.00 14.35
N ALA A 103 -17.14 -8.88 14.82
CA ALA A 103 -16.11 -9.50 13.99
C ALA A 103 -16.64 -10.27 12.77
N GLU A 104 -17.76 -10.98 12.92
CA GLU A 104 -18.31 -11.83 11.85
C GLU A 104 -18.63 -11.04 10.58
N ASN A 105 -19.18 -9.83 10.75
CA ASN A 105 -19.62 -8.96 9.65
C ASN A 105 -18.77 -7.69 9.49
N THR A 106 -17.53 -7.69 10.00
CA THR A 106 -16.58 -6.59 9.78
C THR A 106 -15.50 -7.02 8.81
N ILE A 107 -15.26 -6.22 7.76
CA ILE A 107 -14.10 -6.37 6.89
C ILE A 107 -12.93 -5.61 7.53
N VAL A 108 -11.86 -6.32 7.88
CA VAL A 108 -10.61 -5.71 8.34
C VAL A 108 -9.55 -5.86 7.25
N ILE A 109 -8.99 -4.73 6.81
CA ILE A 109 -7.91 -4.67 5.82
C ILE A 109 -6.67 -4.08 6.49
N TYR A 110 -5.55 -4.79 6.43
CA TYR A 110 -4.25 -4.30 6.88
C TYR A 110 -3.27 -4.25 5.70
N THR A 111 -2.65 -3.08 5.49
CA THR A 111 -1.67 -2.85 4.43
C THR A 111 -0.71 -1.71 4.79
N SER A 112 0.21 -1.37 3.90
CA SER A 112 1.22 -0.31 4.06
C SER A 112 1.19 0.62 2.85
N ASP A 113 1.44 1.92 3.03
CA ASP A 113 1.40 2.93 1.96
C ASP A 113 2.45 2.72 0.86
N ASN A 114 3.63 2.23 1.25
CA ASN A 114 4.78 1.97 0.39
C ASN A 114 5.69 0.89 0.99
N GLY A 115 6.73 0.52 0.25
CA GLY A 115 7.83 -0.31 0.72
C GLY A 115 8.64 0.29 1.88
N PRO A 116 9.61 -0.46 2.44
CA PRO A 116 10.34 -0.04 3.63
C PRO A 116 11.26 1.16 3.37
N GLU A 117 11.38 2.06 4.35
CA GLU A 117 12.32 3.18 4.31
C GLU A 117 13.78 2.71 4.13
N ASN A 118 14.62 3.53 3.50
CA ASN A 118 16.00 3.25 3.07
C ASN A 118 16.94 2.72 4.17
N THR A 119 16.57 2.88 5.45
CA THR A 119 17.26 2.26 6.58
C THR A 119 17.21 0.74 6.55
N TRP A 120 16.40 0.12 5.68
CA TRP A 120 16.40 -1.31 5.42
C TRP A 120 17.81 -1.87 5.12
N LYS A 121 18.68 -1.12 4.42
CA LYS A 121 20.07 -1.55 4.14
C LYS A 121 20.88 -1.78 5.41
N GLN A 122 20.77 -0.86 6.36
CA GLN A 122 21.44 -0.94 7.65
C GLN A 122 20.82 -2.04 8.52
N ARG A 123 19.50 -2.27 8.40
CA ARG A 123 18.83 -3.38 9.11
C ARG A 123 19.33 -4.75 8.63
N ILE A 124 19.54 -4.93 7.33
CA ILE A 124 20.16 -6.16 6.80
C ILE A 124 21.56 -6.34 7.39
N GLN A 125 22.41 -5.31 7.35
CA GLN A 125 23.80 -5.41 7.83
C GLN A 125 23.89 -5.72 9.33
N LYS A 126 23.01 -5.12 10.15
CA LYS A 126 23.08 -5.24 11.62
C LYS A 126 22.33 -6.44 12.17
N PHE A 127 21.23 -6.82 11.54
CA PHE A 127 20.27 -7.78 12.09
C PHE A 127 19.93 -8.93 11.14
N GLY A 128 20.48 -8.95 9.92
CA GLY A 128 20.05 -9.91 8.89
C GLY A 128 18.59 -9.74 8.46
N HIS A 129 17.95 -8.64 8.82
CA HIS A 129 16.52 -8.44 8.60
C HIS A 129 16.22 -7.81 7.23
N HIS A 130 15.59 -8.57 6.34
CA HIS A 130 15.21 -8.16 4.98
C HIS A 130 13.79 -7.60 4.93
N SER A 131 13.63 -6.28 5.19
CA SER A 131 12.30 -5.64 5.28
C SER A 131 11.47 -5.69 4.00
N SER A 132 12.08 -5.76 2.82
CA SER A 132 11.40 -5.93 1.52
C SER A 132 11.42 -7.37 1.04
N GLY A 133 11.80 -8.34 1.88
CA GLY A 133 11.95 -9.75 1.49
C GLY A 133 12.91 -9.92 0.30
N PRO A 134 12.54 -10.68 -0.74
CA PRO A 134 13.39 -10.88 -1.93
C PRO A 134 13.35 -9.70 -2.91
N TYR A 135 12.48 -8.71 -2.69
CA TYR A 135 12.21 -7.64 -3.64
C TYR A 135 13.28 -6.54 -3.60
N ARG A 136 13.61 -6.01 -4.76
CA ARG A 136 14.67 -5.01 -4.92
C ARG A 136 14.24 -3.65 -4.38
N GLU A 137 15.15 -3.05 -3.61
CA GLU A 137 15.03 -1.70 -3.04
C GLU A 137 13.85 -1.52 -2.05
N GLY A 138 13.40 -0.27 -1.87
CA GLY A 138 12.44 0.15 -0.83
C GLY A 138 11.75 1.46 -1.22
N LYS A 139 11.16 2.16 -0.23
CA LYS A 139 10.43 3.43 -0.40
C LYS A 139 11.12 4.37 -1.40
N ARG A 140 10.32 4.97 -2.29
CA ARG A 140 10.72 5.89 -3.39
C ARG A 140 11.22 5.21 -4.67
N SER A 141 11.53 3.91 -4.62
CA SER A 141 12.07 3.17 -5.77
C SER A 141 10.99 2.72 -6.75
N ILE A 142 11.36 2.58 -8.02
CA ILE A 142 10.52 1.99 -9.08
C ILE A 142 10.41 0.46 -9.00
N TYR A 143 11.34 -0.18 -8.31
CA TYR A 143 11.42 -1.64 -8.18
C TYR A 143 10.34 -2.18 -7.22
N GLU A 144 10.11 -3.50 -7.24
CA GLU A 144 9.06 -4.19 -6.49
C GLU A 144 9.14 -3.85 -5.00
N GLY A 145 10.35 -3.73 -4.43
CA GLY A 145 10.51 -3.43 -3.01
C GLY A 145 10.00 -2.04 -2.60
N GLY A 146 9.79 -1.12 -3.55
CA GLY A 146 9.17 0.18 -3.28
C GLY A 146 7.64 0.19 -3.25
N HIS A 147 6.99 -0.80 -3.89
CA HIS A 147 5.56 -0.81 -4.14
C HIS A 147 4.83 -2.04 -3.58
N ARG A 148 5.52 -3.18 -3.45
CA ARG A 148 4.95 -4.44 -3.00
C ARG A 148 4.88 -4.45 -1.48
N VAL A 149 3.66 -4.35 -0.97
CA VAL A 149 3.36 -4.21 0.45
C VAL A 149 2.56 -5.40 0.97
N PRO A 150 2.58 -5.68 2.29
CA PRO A 150 1.63 -6.62 2.87
C PRO A 150 0.20 -6.19 2.58
N PHE A 151 -0.68 -7.15 2.33
CA PHE A 151 -2.11 -6.92 2.22
C PHE A 151 -2.84 -8.11 2.82
N PHE A 152 -3.50 -7.90 3.94
CA PHE A 152 -4.32 -8.89 4.61
C PHE A 152 -5.76 -8.40 4.62
N LEU A 153 -6.68 -9.32 4.35
CA LEU A 153 -8.11 -9.06 4.42
C LEU A 153 -8.77 -10.17 5.24
N ARG A 154 -9.48 -9.78 6.30
CA ARG A 154 -10.29 -10.66 7.14
C ARG A 154 -11.75 -10.26 7.00
N TRP A 155 -12.59 -11.21 6.62
CA TRP A 155 -14.05 -11.09 6.72
C TRP A 155 -14.65 -12.48 6.99
N PRO A 156 -14.84 -12.86 8.27
CA PRO A 156 -15.18 -14.23 8.64
C PRO A 156 -16.42 -14.79 7.93
N ALA A 157 -17.47 -13.98 7.77
CA ALA A 157 -18.71 -14.39 7.11
C ALA A 157 -18.58 -14.75 5.62
N ARG A 158 -17.50 -14.30 4.94
CA ARG A 158 -17.39 -14.40 3.47
C ARG A 158 -16.06 -14.92 2.94
N VAL A 159 -14.97 -14.73 3.68
CA VAL A 159 -13.61 -15.03 3.23
C VAL A 159 -13.05 -16.19 4.04
N ARG A 160 -12.72 -17.29 3.35
CA ARG A 160 -12.13 -18.47 3.98
C ARG A 160 -10.78 -18.12 4.63
N PRO A 161 -10.58 -18.42 5.93
CA PRO A 161 -9.29 -18.24 6.59
C PRO A 161 -8.15 -18.97 5.87
N GLY A 162 -6.95 -18.38 5.88
CA GLY A 162 -5.75 -18.96 5.27
C GLY A 162 -5.75 -19.00 3.74
N SER A 163 -6.76 -18.43 3.08
CA SER A 163 -6.77 -18.31 1.62
C SER A 163 -5.69 -17.34 1.13
N ARG A 164 -5.27 -17.52 -0.12
CA ARG A 164 -4.23 -16.73 -0.78
C ARG A 164 -4.68 -16.28 -2.15
N TRP A 165 -4.26 -15.09 -2.53
CA TRP A 165 -4.46 -14.51 -3.85
C TRP A 165 -3.09 -14.13 -4.44
N ALA A 166 -2.83 -14.57 -5.67
CA ALA A 166 -1.51 -14.43 -6.29
C ALA A 166 -1.44 -13.29 -7.32
N GLU A 167 -2.59 -12.90 -7.89
CA GLU A 167 -2.63 -11.79 -8.83
C GLU A 167 -2.44 -10.45 -8.10
N PRO A 168 -1.83 -9.44 -8.75
CA PRO A 168 -1.66 -8.13 -8.15
C PRO A 168 -3.00 -7.51 -7.73
N ILE A 169 -2.97 -6.68 -6.70
CA ILE A 169 -4.04 -5.74 -6.34
C ILE A 169 -3.38 -4.41 -6.03
N CYS A 170 -4.08 -3.32 -6.31
CA CYS A 170 -3.68 -1.96 -5.98
C CYS A 170 -4.56 -1.43 -4.84
N GLN A 171 -4.03 -0.57 -3.98
CA GLN A 171 -4.86 0.09 -2.96
C GLN A 171 -5.96 0.96 -3.58
N THR A 172 -5.72 1.50 -4.79
CA THR A 172 -6.74 2.19 -5.58
C THR A 172 -7.97 1.33 -5.87
N ASP A 173 -7.82 0.00 -5.90
CA ASP A 173 -8.92 -0.95 -6.14
C ASP A 173 -9.94 -1.01 -4.99
N LEU A 174 -9.60 -0.50 -3.80
CA LEU A 174 -10.50 -0.50 -2.65
C LEU A 174 -11.80 0.25 -2.98
N LEU A 175 -11.72 1.34 -3.75
CA LEU A 175 -12.89 2.13 -4.14
C LEU A 175 -13.92 1.30 -4.94
N ALA A 176 -13.51 0.67 -6.05
CA ALA A 176 -14.38 -0.19 -6.85
C ALA A 176 -14.74 -1.50 -6.12
N THR A 177 -13.90 -1.94 -5.18
CA THR A 177 -14.20 -3.08 -4.32
C THR A 177 -15.36 -2.75 -3.39
N PHE A 178 -15.29 -1.66 -2.63
CA PHE A 178 -16.36 -1.21 -1.75
C PHE A 178 -17.66 -0.90 -2.52
N ALA A 179 -17.55 -0.21 -3.65
CA ALA A 179 -18.69 0.03 -4.54
C ALA A 179 -19.42 -1.27 -4.93
N ALA A 180 -18.67 -2.30 -5.35
CA ALA A 180 -19.25 -3.59 -5.72
C ALA A 180 -19.91 -4.31 -4.53
N ILE A 181 -19.30 -4.28 -3.35
CA ILE A 181 -19.83 -4.94 -2.14
C ILE A 181 -21.12 -4.28 -1.66
N LEU A 182 -21.19 -2.95 -1.76
CA LEU A 182 -22.37 -2.17 -1.40
C LEU A 182 -23.45 -2.20 -2.48
N ASN A 183 -23.19 -2.84 -3.62
CA ASN A 183 -24.03 -2.78 -4.82
C ASN A 183 -24.36 -1.33 -5.23
N LYS A 184 -23.34 -0.46 -5.14
CA LYS A 184 -23.42 0.95 -5.51
C LYS A 184 -22.49 1.17 -6.70
N PRO A 185 -22.99 1.56 -7.88
CA PRO A 185 -22.12 1.91 -8.99
C PRO A 185 -21.28 3.15 -8.60
N LEU A 186 -20.03 3.19 -9.06
CA LEU A 186 -19.23 4.40 -8.97
C LEU A 186 -19.86 5.50 -9.84
N PRO A 187 -19.79 6.78 -9.42
CA PRO A 187 -20.12 7.89 -10.30
C PRO A 187 -19.32 7.84 -11.60
N ALA A 188 -19.85 8.46 -12.65
CA ALA A 188 -19.10 8.62 -13.89
C ALA A 188 -17.80 9.40 -13.62
N ARG A 189 -16.69 9.00 -14.28
CA ARG A 189 -15.36 9.61 -14.09
C ARG A 189 -14.91 9.54 -12.62
N SER A 190 -14.97 8.35 -12.05
CA SER A 190 -14.45 8.06 -10.72
C SER A 190 -13.87 6.65 -10.70
N GLY A 191 -12.70 6.51 -10.08
CA GLY A 191 -12.03 5.22 -9.97
C GLY A 191 -11.54 4.70 -11.32
N GLU A 192 -10.96 5.58 -12.12
CA GLU A 192 -10.38 5.35 -13.45
C GLU A 192 -9.38 4.19 -13.43
N ASP A 193 -8.70 3.99 -12.30
CA ASP A 193 -7.73 2.92 -12.09
C ASP A 193 -8.10 1.97 -10.96
N SER A 194 -9.38 1.94 -10.59
CA SER A 194 -9.90 1.13 -9.49
C SER A 194 -10.61 -0.12 -10.04
N ILE A 195 -9.99 -1.29 -9.87
CA ILE A 195 -10.53 -2.55 -10.39
C ILE A 195 -10.95 -3.44 -9.21
N SER A 196 -12.26 -3.69 -9.09
CA SER A 196 -12.82 -4.44 -7.98
C SER A 196 -12.22 -5.84 -7.86
N PHE A 197 -11.64 -6.18 -6.69
CA PHE A 197 -11.12 -7.51 -6.40
C PHE A 197 -12.04 -8.35 -5.51
N HIS A 198 -13.27 -7.90 -5.22
CA HIS A 198 -14.20 -8.63 -4.33
C HIS A 198 -14.46 -10.09 -4.78
N ARG A 199 -14.29 -10.37 -6.08
CA ARG A 199 -14.42 -11.74 -6.61
C ARG A 199 -13.34 -12.69 -6.07
N ALA A 200 -12.16 -12.18 -5.71
CA ALA A 200 -11.07 -12.97 -5.11
C ALA A 200 -11.50 -13.68 -3.82
N TRP A 201 -12.54 -13.19 -3.15
CA TRP A 201 -13.08 -13.78 -1.92
C TRP A 201 -13.79 -15.12 -2.13
N SER A 202 -14.28 -15.38 -3.36
CA SER A 202 -14.91 -16.67 -3.72
C SER A 202 -13.89 -17.81 -3.84
N GLY A 203 -12.59 -17.50 -3.73
CA GLY A 203 -11.50 -18.45 -3.77
C GLY A 203 -11.02 -18.82 -5.18
N PRO A 204 -9.93 -19.61 -5.28
CA PRO A 204 -9.18 -19.82 -6.54
C PRO A 204 -9.93 -20.53 -7.67
N LYS A 205 -11.13 -21.08 -7.39
CA LYS A 205 -11.92 -21.86 -8.35
C LYS A 205 -12.82 -20.98 -9.23
N ALA A 206 -12.95 -19.69 -8.94
CA ALA A 206 -13.72 -18.80 -9.77
C ALA A 206 -12.90 -18.38 -11.00
N ASN A 207 -13.53 -18.40 -12.18
CA ASN A 207 -12.90 -17.92 -13.41
C ASN A 207 -12.83 -16.39 -13.33
N HIS A 208 -11.64 -15.86 -13.07
CA HIS A 208 -11.42 -14.42 -12.95
C HIS A 208 -10.78 -13.89 -14.23
N PRO A 209 -11.26 -12.77 -14.79
CA PRO A 209 -10.56 -12.11 -15.89
C PRO A 209 -9.15 -11.71 -15.42
N SER A 210 -8.17 -11.79 -16.32
CA SER A 210 -6.82 -11.31 -16.03
C SER A 210 -6.86 -9.84 -15.63
N ARG A 211 -6.10 -9.48 -14.61
CA ARG A 211 -6.00 -8.09 -14.15
C ARG A 211 -5.39 -7.21 -15.26
N PRO A 212 -5.97 -6.02 -15.53
CA PRO A 212 -5.34 -4.98 -16.34
C PRO A 212 -3.94 -4.59 -15.83
N PRO A 213 -3.05 -4.02 -16.67
CA PRO A 213 -1.71 -3.68 -16.23
C PRO A 213 -1.68 -2.72 -15.03
N VAL A 214 -0.71 -2.92 -14.13
CA VAL A 214 -0.45 -2.03 -12.99
C VAL A 214 0.63 -1.03 -13.37
N ILE A 215 0.39 0.24 -13.09
CA ILE A 215 1.37 1.31 -13.28
C ILE A 215 2.08 1.61 -11.95
N HIS A 216 3.41 1.70 -12.01
CA HIS A 216 4.25 2.13 -10.90
C HIS A 216 4.85 3.50 -11.20
N HIS A 217 5.01 4.32 -10.17
CA HIS A 217 5.60 5.66 -10.31
C HIS A 217 6.53 5.94 -9.13
N ALA A 218 7.80 6.18 -9.43
CA ALA A 218 8.84 6.43 -8.45
C ALA A 218 9.00 7.91 -8.13
N ALA A 219 9.61 8.21 -6.99
CA ALA A 219 9.77 9.60 -6.53
C ALA A 219 10.68 10.46 -7.43
N ASN A 220 11.46 9.82 -8.32
CA ASN A 220 12.29 10.49 -9.32
C ASN A 220 11.58 10.66 -10.68
N GLY A 221 10.27 10.41 -10.77
CA GLY A 221 9.50 10.55 -12.00
C GLY A 221 9.54 9.33 -12.93
N ARG A 222 10.28 8.25 -12.58
CA ARG A 222 10.30 7.04 -13.42
C ARG A 222 8.98 6.29 -13.33
N PHE A 223 8.51 5.81 -14.47
CA PHE A 223 7.34 4.95 -14.58
C PHE A 223 7.72 3.49 -14.86
N ALA A 224 6.85 2.57 -14.49
CA ALA A 224 6.91 1.18 -14.95
C ALA A 224 5.50 0.62 -15.15
N ILE A 225 5.37 -0.35 -16.05
CA ILE A 225 4.14 -1.11 -16.28
C ILE A 225 4.38 -2.57 -15.94
N ARG A 226 3.48 -3.16 -15.15
CA ARG A 226 3.44 -4.60 -14.88
C ARG A 226 2.20 -5.21 -15.51
N ALA A 227 2.38 -6.18 -16.41
CA ALA A 227 1.30 -6.98 -16.96
C ALA A 227 1.63 -8.47 -16.86
N GLY A 228 0.86 -9.19 -16.04
CA GLY A 228 1.16 -10.57 -15.68
C GLY A 228 2.55 -10.69 -15.03
N LYS A 229 3.39 -11.56 -15.59
CA LYS A 229 4.77 -11.77 -15.10
C LYS A 229 5.75 -10.68 -15.52
N TRP A 230 5.45 -9.91 -16.55
CA TRP A 230 6.39 -8.94 -17.10
C TRP A 230 6.27 -7.59 -16.42
N LYS A 231 7.42 -6.98 -16.13
CA LYS A 231 7.53 -5.59 -15.69
C LYS A 231 8.52 -4.84 -16.56
N LEU A 232 8.03 -3.82 -17.26
CA LEU A 232 8.85 -2.89 -18.05
C LEU A 232 9.04 -1.61 -17.24
N VAL A 233 10.28 -1.34 -16.84
CA VAL A 233 10.69 -0.10 -16.20
C VAL A 233 11.15 0.87 -17.28
N MET A 234 10.56 2.06 -17.32
CA MET A 234 10.88 3.07 -18.32
C MET A 234 12.20 3.76 -18.02
N GLU A 235 12.82 4.26 -19.07
CA GLU A 235 13.87 5.25 -18.98
C GLU A 235 13.40 6.49 -18.20
N GLY A 236 14.34 7.14 -17.52
CA GLY A 236 14.08 8.36 -16.75
C GLY A 236 14.64 9.59 -17.41
N THR A 237 14.58 10.72 -16.71
CA THR A 237 15.16 11.99 -17.19
C THR A 237 16.69 12.01 -17.07
N LYS A 238 17.29 11.11 -16.28
CA LYS A 238 18.74 11.00 -16.13
C LYS A 238 19.32 9.96 -17.08
N LYS A 239 20.49 10.25 -17.67
CA LYS A 239 21.20 9.37 -18.62
C LYS A 239 21.46 7.94 -18.11
N ALA A 240 21.61 7.75 -16.79
CA ALA A 240 21.84 6.43 -16.20
C ALA A 240 20.55 5.59 -16.04
N GLU A 241 19.39 6.21 -16.18
CA GLU A 241 18.08 5.57 -16.00
C GLU A 241 17.59 5.06 -17.36
N ASN A 242 18.10 3.89 -17.76
CA ASN A 242 17.72 3.23 -19.00
C ASN A 242 16.45 2.40 -18.83
N ARG A 243 15.83 2.01 -19.95
CA ARG A 243 14.72 1.06 -19.96
C ARG A 243 15.19 -0.34 -19.56
N GLU A 244 14.37 -1.04 -18.77
CA GLU A 244 14.68 -2.36 -18.23
C GLU A 244 13.45 -3.26 -18.28
N LEU A 245 13.61 -4.56 -18.56
CA LEU A 245 12.52 -5.53 -18.57
C LEU A 245 12.86 -6.72 -17.67
N TYR A 246 11.91 -7.09 -16.82
CA TYR A 246 12.05 -8.17 -15.84
C TYR A 246 10.91 -9.19 -15.95
N ASP A 247 11.23 -10.48 -15.84
CA ASP A 247 10.26 -11.55 -15.61
C ASP A 247 10.14 -11.78 -14.10
N LEU A 248 9.12 -11.22 -13.46
CA LEU A 248 8.91 -11.27 -12.01
C LEU A 248 8.56 -12.67 -11.49
N HIS A 249 8.18 -13.61 -12.36
CA HIS A 249 7.94 -14.99 -11.96
C HIS A 249 9.26 -15.73 -11.68
N LEU A 250 10.28 -15.48 -12.49
CA LEU A 250 11.60 -16.09 -12.37
C LEU A 250 12.57 -15.24 -11.55
N ASP A 251 12.39 -13.92 -11.57
CA ASP A 251 13.28 -12.93 -10.97
C ASP A 251 12.49 -11.88 -10.19
N PRO A 252 11.89 -12.25 -9.04
CA PRO A 252 11.18 -11.30 -8.18
C PRO A 252 12.10 -10.22 -7.59
N GLY A 253 13.42 -10.43 -7.64
CA GLY A 253 14.41 -9.47 -7.19
C GLY A 253 14.91 -8.51 -8.27
N GLU A 254 14.35 -8.54 -9.48
CA GLU A 254 14.68 -7.63 -10.59
C GLU A 254 16.21 -7.47 -10.78
N LYS A 255 16.91 -8.61 -10.82
CA LYS A 255 18.38 -8.70 -10.94
C LYS A 255 18.85 -8.84 -12.39
N ASN A 256 18.03 -9.44 -13.25
CA ASN A 256 18.38 -9.81 -14.61
C ASN A 256 17.50 -9.02 -15.59
N ASN A 257 18.06 -7.94 -16.15
CA ASN A 257 17.40 -7.21 -17.23
C ASN A 257 17.44 -8.07 -18.51
N VAL A 258 16.28 -8.52 -18.99
CA VAL A 258 16.15 -9.39 -20.16
C VAL A 258 15.68 -8.67 -21.43
N LEU A 259 15.65 -7.34 -21.41
CA LEU A 259 15.12 -6.49 -22.49
C LEU A 259 15.71 -6.84 -23.87
N ALA A 260 17.03 -7.03 -23.96
CA ALA A 260 17.75 -7.27 -25.21
C ALA A 260 17.24 -8.49 -26.01
N ASN A 261 16.62 -9.46 -25.33
CA ASN A 261 16.12 -10.69 -25.92
C ASN A 261 14.58 -10.72 -26.09
N HIS A 262 13.88 -9.64 -25.73
CA HIS A 262 12.40 -9.63 -25.62
C HIS A 262 11.77 -8.36 -26.21
N GLY A 263 12.26 -7.90 -27.37
CA GLY A 263 11.77 -6.67 -28.03
C GLY A 263 10.27 -6.64 -28.31
N GLU A 264 9.64 -7.79 -28.63
CA GLU A 264 8.18 -7.85 -28.83
C GLU A 264 7.40 -7.65 -27.53
N VAL A 265 7.94 -8.12 -26.40
CA VAL A 265 7.34 -7.89 -25.07
C VAL A 265 7.45 -6.41 -24.71
N GLU A 266 8.62 -5.81 -24.91
CA GLU A 266 8.83 -4.38 -24.73
C GLU A 266 7.84 -3.56 -25.53
N LYS A 267 7.75 -3.80 -26.84
CA LYS A 267 6.85 -3.08 -27.76
C LYS A 267 5.39 -3.18 -27.30
N THR A 268 4.96 -4.37 -26.88
CA THR A 268 3.60 -4.62 -26.39
C THR A 268 3.32 -3.83 -25.10
N LEU A 269 4.22 -3.88 -24.13
CA LEU A 269 4.06 -3.19 -22.86
C LEU A 269 4.15 -1.67 -23.01
N LEU A 270 5.04 -1.18 -23.85
CA LEU A 270 5.17 0.24 -24.17
C LEU A 270 3.89 0.79 -24.82
N ALA A 271 3.33 0.06 -25.78
CA ALA A 271 2.07 0.43 -26.41
C ALA A 271 0.92 0.48 -25.39
N ARG A 272 0.84 -0.53 -24.49
CA ARG A 272 -0.17 -0.54 -23.41
C ARG A 272 0.00 0.62 -22.44
N LEU A 273 1.22 0.86 -21.96
CA LEU A 273 1.51 1.98 -21.05
C LEU A 273 1.13 3.32 -21.69
N SER A 274 1.53 3.52 -22.95
CA SER A 274 1.21 4.75 -23.68
C SER A 274 -0.31 4.92 -23.87
N GLY A 275 -1.03 3.83 -24.18
CA GLY A 275 -2.49 3.83 -24.28
C GLY A 275 -3.18 4.18 -22.97
N ILE A 276 -2.75 3.58 -21.85
CA ILE A 276 -3.28 3.87 -20.51
C ILE A 276 -3.06 5.34 -20.15
N VAL A 277 -1.83 5.83 -20.31
CA VAL A 277 -1.49 7.23 -19.98
C VAL A 277 -2.25 8.21 -20.86
N THR A 278 -2.43 7.93 -22.15
CA THR A 278 -3.13 8.86 -23.06
C THR A 278 -4.66 8.82 -22.93
N SER A 279 -5.23 7.66 -22.57
CA SER A 279 -6.68 7.54 -22.31
C SER A 279 -7.07 8.00 -20.89
N GLY A 280 -6.12 8.06 -19.96
CA GLY A 280 -6.37 8.49 -18.58
C GLY A 280 -7.10 7.45 -17.74
N THR A 281 -6.98 6.17 -18.08
CA THR A 281 -7.61 5.06 -17.36
C THR A 281 -6.96 3.72 -17.69
N THR A 282 -6.94 2.82 -16.71
CA THR A 282 -6.63 1.38 -16.89
C THR A 282 -7.87 0.52 -17.10
N ARG A 283 -9.07 1.12 -17.13
CA ARG A 283 -10.35 0.44 -17.25
C ARG A 283 -10.97 0.69 -18.62
N ASP A 284 -11.02 -0.35 -19.45
CA ASP A 284 -11.53 -0.28 -20.83
C ASP A 284 -12.99 0.20 -20.89
N GLU A 285 -13.78 -0.04 -19.85
CA GLU A 285 -15.21 0.33 -19.78
C GLU A 285 -15.47 1.77 -19.33
N VAL A 286 -14.44 2.52 -18.95
CA VAL A 286 -14.58 3.89 -18.44
C VAL A 286 -14.09 4.88 -19.47
N ALA A 287 -15.00 5.73 -19.97
CA ALA A 287 -14.57 6.91 -20.72
C ALA A 287 -13.90 7.90 -19.75
N SER A 288 -12.58 8.07 -19.89
CA SER A 288 -11.78 9.01 -19.13
C SER A 288 -11.07 10.01 -20.05
N LYS A 289 -10.56 11.09 -19.46
CA LYS A 289 -9.68 12.05 -20.10
C LYS A 289 -8.78 12.65 -19.03
N ASN A 290 -7.49 12.75 -19.33
CA ASN A 290 -6.54 13.47 -18.49
C ASN A 290 -7.00 14.92 -18.23
N ASP A 291 -6.86 15.33 -16.98
CA ASP A 291 -7.14 16.68 -16.49
C ASP A 291 -5.89 17.59 -16.53
N THR A 292 -4.72 17.02 -16.83
CA THR A 292 -3.45 17.73 -16.97
C THR A 292 -2.78 17.45 -18.33
N PRO A 293 -1.92 18.37 -18.82
CA PRO A 293 -1.02 18.09 -19.94
C PRO A 293 -0.05 16.96 -19.62
N LEU A 294 0.60 16.38 -20.65
CA LEU A 294 1.65 15.38 -20.44
C LEU A 294 2.81 15.95 -19.60
N TRP A 295 3.17 15.23 -18.55
CA TRP A 295 4.27 15.62 -17.66
C TRP A 295 5.63 15.44 -18.33
N ALA A 296 6.62 16.22 -17.91
CA ALA A 296 7.97 16.16 -18.45
C ALA A 296 8.63 14.77 -18.26
N ASP A 297 8.23 14.05 -17.21
CA ASP A 297 8.74 12.73 -16.84
C ASP A 297 8.23 11.59 -17.76
N LEU A 298 7.21 11.86 -18.58
CA LEU A 298 6.68 10.91 -19.59
C LEU A 298 7.56 10.91 -20.84
N VAL A 299 8.86 10.63 -20.67
CA VAL A 299 9.92 10.83 -21.67
C VAL A 299 9.77 9.97 -22.93
N TRP A 300 8.97 8.91 -22.91
CA TRP A 300 8.73 8.03 -24.05
C TRP A 300 7.56 8.49 -24.93
N LEU A 301 6.75 9.44 -24.46
CA LEU A 301 5.62 9.97 -25.23
C LEU A 301 6.10 11.14 -26.11
N PRO A 302 5.55 11.27 -27.34
CA PRO A 302 5.81 12.44 -28.16
C PRO A 302 5.25 13.69 -27.47
N ARG A 303 6.01 14.78 -27.53
CA ARG A 303 5.60 16.11 -27.05
C ARG A 303 5.05 16.95 -28.20
#